data_AF-A0A1V5VSB8-F1
#
_entry.id   AF-A0A1V5VSB8-F1
#
_cell.length_a   1.000
_cell.length_b   1.000
_cell.length_c   1.000
_cell.angle_alpha   90.00
_cell.angle_beta   90.00
_cell.angle_gamma   90.00
#
_symmetry.space_group_name_H-M   'P 1'
#
loop_
_entity.id
_entity.type
_entity.pdbx_description
1 polymer ?
#
loop_
_entity_poly.entity_id
_entity_poly.type
_entity_poly.pdbx_seq_one_letter_code
_entity_poly.pdbx_strand_id
1 'polypeptide(L)'
;MILSFTADRTDIAERETVVLRWQGQGATSAAIWWFDARALPSPSVEIVGDPNAGSAVINPDASPIHLTLRNAAGEATATVELNIHCVYAWIPELAGNPNAQRCPGAPVYTYAAQQSFENGFMVWSANEQLITVFYEGGQGPCLSGPCFRSFRDDFHEGDPESDPAIIPPDGRYQPVRGFGLVWRTDAEVRNGLGWATAPETSGDTWSQSFTGEGRHNTYNYLRDLNGRIIFMAYFNSAWQLYP
;
A
#
# COMPACT_ATOMS: atom_id res chain seq x y z
N MET A 1 16.18 -21.18 -31.99
CA MET A 1 14.90 -20.59 -32.45
C MET A 1 13.78 -20.98 -31.49
N ILE A 2 12.75 -20.14 -31.34
CA ILE A 2 11.53 -20.49 -30.59
C ILE A 2 10.50 -21.03 -31.58
N LEU A 3 9.90 -22.18 -31.26
CA LEU A 3 8.84 -22.82 -32.05
C LEU A 3 7.45 -22.48 -31.49
N SER A 4 7.32 -22.47 -30.16
CA SER A 4 6.09 -22.09 -29.47
C SER A 4 6.38 -21.57 -28.07
N PHE A 5 5.55 -20.64 -27.61
CA PHE A 5 5.49 -20.19 -26.23
C PHE A 5 4.03 -19.84 -25.92
N THR A 6 3.42 -20.56 -24.99
CA THR A 6 1.99 -20.42 -24.69
C THR A 6 1.74 -20.49 -23.19
N ALA A 7 0.62 -19.91 -22.76
CA ALA A 7 0.02 -20.18 -21.46
C ALA A 7 -1.17 -21.13 -21.64
N ASP A 8 -1.52 -21.88 -20.60
CA ASP A 8 -2.77 -22.66 -20.54
C ASP A 8 -4.02 -21.78 -20.56
N ARG A 9 -3.89 -20.52 -20.11
CA ARG A 9 -4.92 -19.48 -20.14
C ARG A 9 -4.30 -18.11 -20.25
N THR A 10 -5.01 -17.19 -20.88
CA THR A 10 -4.58 -15.81 -21.08
C THR A 10 -5.49 -14.79 -20.41
N ASP A 11 -6.60 -15.21 -19.81
CA ASP A 11 -7.50 -14.35 -19.02
C ASP A 11 -7.48 -14.86 -17.59
N ILE A 12 -6.97 -14.04 -16.66
CA ILE A 12 -6.67 -14.45 -15.28
C ILE A 12 -6.97 -13.36 -14.27
N ALA A 13 -7.19 -13.75 -13.02
CA ALA A 13 -7.08 -12.81 -11.91
C ALA A 13 -5.61 -12.50 -11.58
N GLU A 14 -5.34 -11.31 -11.02
CA GLU A 14 -4.02 -10.92 -10.55
C GLU A 14 -3.44 -11.96 -9.58
N ARG A 15 -2.17 -12.36 -9.78
CA ARG A 15 -1.47 -13.41 -9.02
C ARG A 15 -2.08 -14.81 -9.15
N GLU A 16 -3.07 -15.02 -10.03
CA GLU A 16 -3.55 -16.35 -10.33
C GLU A 16 -2.45 -17.19 -10.98
N THR A 17 -2.42 -18.48 -10.65
CA THR A 17 -1.40 -19.39 -11.17
C THR A 17 -1.62 -19.69 -12.66
N VAL A 18 -0.58 -19.58 -13.48
CA VAL A 18 -0.58 -19.88 -14.92
C VAL A 18 0.52 -20.87 -15.25
N VAL A 19 0.22 -21.82 -16.14
CA VAL A 19 1.18 -22.81 -16.61
C VAL A 19 1.66 -22.43 -18.01
N LEU A 20 2.90 -21.96 -18.09
CA LEU A 20 3.60 -21.69 -19.33
C LEU A 20 4.13 -23.00 -19.93
N ARG A 21 4.16 -23.07 -21.27
CA ARG A 21 4.79 -24.15 -22.03
C ARG A 21 5.56 -23.55 -23.19
N TRP A 22 6.72 -24.12 -23.49
CA TRP A 22 7.50 -23.70 -24.65
C TRP A 22 8.14 -24.86 -25.39
N GLN A 23 8.40 -24.61 -26.67
CA GLN A 23 9.25 -25.43 -27.52
C GLN A 23 10.19 -24.53 -28.33
N GLY A 24 11.40 -25.01 -28.55
CA GLY A 24 12.47 -24.32 -29.23
C GLY A 24 13.50 -25.31 -29.76
N GLN A 25 14.56 -24.81 -30.36
CA GLN A 25 15.68 -25.61 -30.87
C GLN A 25 17.00 -24.86 -30.78
N GLY A 26 18.07 -25.60 -30.47
CA GLY A 26 19.45 -25.11 -30.50
C GLY A 26 19.82 -24.15 -29.38
N ALA A 27 18.97 -23.99 -28.35
CA ALA A 27 19.27 -23.22 -27.16
C ALA A 27 20.16 -24.02 -26.18
N THR A 28 21.09 -23.33 -25.54
CA THR A 28 21.89 -23.85 -24.42
C THR A 28 21.41 -23.33 -23.08
N SER A 29 20.55 -22.30 -23.07
CA SER A 29 19.88 -21.80 -21.87
C SER A 29 18.53 -21.16 -22.24
N ALA A 30 17.64 -21.10 -21.25
CA ALA A 30 16.34 -20.47 -21.35
C ALA A 30 16.13 -19.55 -20.13
N ALA A 31 15.33 -18.51 -20.29
CA ALA A 31 14.88 -17.66 -19.21
C ALA A 31 13.43 -17.24 -19.46
N ILE A 32 12.60 -17.32 -18.43
CA ILE A 32 11.27 -16.72 -18.39
C ILE A 32 11.33 -15.53 -17.45
N TRP A 33 10.84 -14.37 -17.91
CA TRP A 33 10.91 -13.13 -17.15
C TRP A 33 9.79 -12.18 -17.54
N TRP A 34 9.42 -11.29 -16.61
CA TRP A 34 8.54 -10.16 -16.83
C TRP A 34 8.88 -9.04 -15.84
N PHE A 35 8.29 -7.86 -16.04
CA PHE A 35 8.25 -6.83 -15.01
C PHE A 35 6.91 -6.92 -14.29
N ASP A 36 6.94 -6.90 -12.95
CA ASP A 36 5.74 -6.93 -12.11
C ASP A 36 4.93 -5.62 -12.21
N ALA A 37 3.78 -5.55 -11.53
CA ALA A 37 2.92 -4.35 -11.54
C ALA A 37 3.60 -3.08 -10.98
N ARG A 38 4.77 -3.22 -10.35
CA ARG A 38 5.62 -2.13 -9.83
C ARG A 38 6.78 -1.82 -10.79
N ALA A 39 6.78 -2.35 -12.01
CA ALA A 39 7.88 -2.26 -12.97
C ALA A 39 9.23 -2.79 -12.42
N LEU A 40 9.19 -3.79 -11.54
CA LEU A 40 10.38 -4.48 -11.04
C LEU A 40 10.53 -5.85 -11.69
N PRO A 41 11.76 -6.35 -11.89
CA PRO A 41 11.97 -7.70 -12.40
C PRO A 41 11.25 -8.73 -11.52
N SER A 42 10.51 -9.63 -12.16
CA SER A 42 9.86 -10.74 -11.49
C SER A 42 10.87 -11.66 -10.78
N PRO A 43 10.42 -12.47 -9.81
CA PRO A 43 11.23 -13.59 -9.32
C PRO A 43 11.71 -14.46 -10.48
N SER A 44 12.92 -15.01 -10.36
CA SER A 44 13.46 -15.92 -11.36
C SER A 44 12.64 -17.20 -11.45
N VAL A 45 12.27 -17.60 -12.66
CA VAL A 45 11.65 -18.89 -12.93
C VAL A 45 12.74 -19.94 -13.11
N GLU A 46 12.75 -20.96 -12.27
CA GLU A 46 13.70 -22.07 -12.40
C GLU A 46 13.36 -22.93 -13.62
N ILE A 47 14.34 -23.17 -14.48
CA ILE A 47 14.22 -24.05 -15.64
C ILE A 47 15.16 -25.23 -15.44
N VAL A 48 14.58 -26.40 -15.22
CA VAL A 48 15.30 -27.65 -15.00
C VAL A 48 15.22 -28.52 -16.25
N GLY A 49 16.36 -29.02 -16.73
CA GLY A 49 16.42 -29.94 -17.86
C GLY A 49 16.68 -29.24 -19.20
N ASP A 50 15.97 -29.66 -20.25
CA ASP A 50 16.19 -29.16 -21.61
C ASP A 50 15.72 -27.70 -21.76
N PRO A 51 16.59 -26.74 -22.09
CA PRO A 51 16.18 -25.35 -22.33
C PRO A 51 15.26 -25.21 -23.55
N ASN A 52 15.21 -26.20 -24.44
CA ASN A 52 14.41 -26.14 -25.66
C ASN A 52 12.98 -26.63 -25.50
N ALA A 53 12.62 -27.28 -24.40
CA ALA A 53 11.25 -27.71 -24.17
C ALA A 53 10.96 -27.83 -22.68
N GLY A 54 9.87 -27.23 -22.22
CA GLY A 54 9.52 -27.29 -20.82
C GLY A 54 8.19 -26.67 -20.48
N SER A 55 7.92 -26.67 -19.18
CA SER A 55 6.77 -26.02 -18.59
C SER A 55 7.19 -25.35 -17.29
N ALA A 56 6.58 -24.20 -17.00
CA ALA A 56 6.82 -23.45 -15.77
C ALA A 56 5.50 -22.94 -15.22
N VAL A 57 5.40 -22.93 -13.89
CA VAL A 57 4.26 -22.38 -13.16
C VAL A 57 4.65 -20.99 -12.66
N ILE A 58 3.84 -19.99 -12.98
CA ILE A 58 4.03 -18.60 -12.52
C ILE A 58 2.74 -18.06 -11.92
N ASN A 59 2.83 -16.95 -11.21
CA ASN A 59 1.70 -16.24 -10.60
C ASN A 59 1.87 -14.73 -10.84
N PRO A 60 1.69 -14.28 -12.09
CA PRO A 60 2.01 -12.93 -12.53
C PRO A 60 0.94 -11.93 -12.08
N ASP A 61 1.37 -10.69 -11.91
CA ASP A 61 0.55 -9.50 -11.66
C ASP A 61 0.67 -8.46 -12.79
N ALA A 62 1.45 -8.78 -13.82
CA ALA A 62 1.67 -7.93 -14.98
C ALA A 62 1.99 -8.77 -16.22
N SER A 63 1.79 -8.13 -17.38
CA SER A 63 1.95 -8.67 -18.74
C SER A 63 2.78 -7.68 -19.57
N PRO A 64 3.51 -8.09 -20.63
CA PRO A 64 3.70 -9.46 -21.14
C PRO A 64 4.67 -10.32 -20.35
N ILE A 65 4.52 -11.64 -20.50
CA ILE A 65 5.51 -12.63 -20.08
C ILE A 65 6.45 -12.91 -21.24
N HIS A 66 7.75 -12.91 -20.99
CA HIS A 66 8.79 -13.17 -21.99
C HIS A 66 9.43 -14.54 -21.79
N LEU A 67 9.70 -15.23 -22.90
CA LEU A 67 10.64 -16.34 -22.99
C LEU A 67 11.84 -15.88 -23.80
N THR A 68 13.04 -16.11 -23.29
CA THR A 68 14.29 -15.91 -24.02
C THR A 68 15.05 -17.23 -24.10
N LEU A 69 15.36 -17.68 -25.31
CA LEU A 69 16.24 -18.81 -25.58
C LEU A 69 17.59 -18.32 -26.09
N ARG A 70 18.70 -18.79 -25.52
CA ARG A 70 20.05 -18.29 -25.83
C ARG A 70 21.00 -19.42 -26.23
N ASN A 71 21.90 -19.13 -27.15
CA ASN A 71 23.03 -19.98 -27.52
C ASN A 71 24.25 -19.14 -27.94
N ALA A 72 25.31 -19.79 -28.43
CA ALA A 72 26.52 -19.10 -28.87
C ALA A 72 26.32 -18.13 -30.06
N ALA A 73 25.24 -18.29 -30.84
CA ALA A 73 24.93 -17.42 -31.96
C ALA A 73 24.09 -16.19 -31.57
N GLY A 74 23.45 -16.20 -30.40
CA GLY A 74 22.65 -15.08 -29.90
C GLY A 74 21.41 -15.51 -29.12
N GLU A 75 20.41 -14.62 -29.08
CA GLU A 75 19.17 -14.80 -28.34
C GLU A 75 17.95 -14.75 -29.27
N ALA A 76 16.91 -15.51 -28.94
CA ALA A 76 15.58 -15.42 -29.53
C ALA A 76 14.56 -15.19 -28.42
N THR A 77 13.57 -14.32 -28.65
CA THR A 77 12.54 -13.96 -27.66
C THR A 77 11.14 -14.18 -28.23
N ALA A 78 10.23 -14.66 -27.37
CA ALA A 78 8.79 -14.74 -27.63
C ALA A 78 8.01 -14.21 -26.43
N THR A 79 6.77 -13.78 -26.64
CA THR A 79 5.91 -13.25 -25.59
C THR A 79 4.58 -13.99 -25.53
N VAL A 80 4.00 -14.01 -24.33
CA VAL A 80 2.60 -14.34 -24.08
C VAL A 80 1.96 -13.13 -23.42
N GLU A 81 0.87 -12.65 -24.01
CA GLU A 81 0.04 -11.60 -23.43
C GLU A 81 -1.03 -12.21 -22.51
N LEU A 82 -1.15 -11.66 -21.32
CA LEU A 82 -2.17 -12.00 -20.33
C LEU A 82 -3.09 -10.80 -20.12
N ASN A 83 -4.39 -11.02 -20.21
CA ASN A 83 -5.43 -10.13 -19.72
C ASN A 83 -5.61 -10.37 -18.21
N ILE A 84 -5.08 -9.47 -17.39
CA ILE A 84 -5.05 -9.61 -15.93
C ILE A 84 -6.12 -8.70 -15.32
N HIS A 85 -7.06 -9.33 -14.61
CA HIS A 85 -8.13 -8.64 -13.88
C HIS A 85 -7.78 -8.50 -12.41
N CYS A 86 -8.16 -7.38 -11.81
CA CYS A 86 -7.95 -7.18 -10.39
C CYS A 86 -8.82 -8.12 -9.56
N VAL A 87 -8.23 -8.72 -8.52
CA VAL A 87 -8.94 -9.59 -7.57
C VAL A 87 -9.98 -8.79 -6.78
N TYR A 88 -9.62 -7.56 -6.42
CA TYR A 88 -10.49 -6.64 -5.69
C TYR A 88 -10.89 -5.48 -6.59
N ALA A 89 -12.15 -5.08 -6.48
CA ALA A 89 -12.61 -3.81 -7.02
C ALA A 89 -12.24 -2.66 -6.07
N TRP A 90 -12.10 -1.47 -6.64
CA TRP A 90 -12.02 -0.24 -5.87
C TRP A 90 -13.32 -0.03 -5.07
N ILE A 91 -13.19 0.50 -3.86
CA ILE A 91 -14.35 0.98 -3.08
C ILE A 91 -15.14 1.98 -3.93
N PRO A 92 -16.48 1.96 -3.94
CA PRO A 92 -17.29 2.81 -4.82
C PRO A 92 -16.98 4.31 -4.71
N GLU A 93 -16.64 4.81 -3.52
CA GLU A 93 -16.25 6.20 -3.27
C GLU A 93 -14.92 6.58 -3.97
N LEU A 94 -14.15 5.60 -4.44
CA LEU A 94 -12.91 5.75 -5.20
C LEU A 94 -13.10 5.51 -6.71
N ALA A 95 -14.33 5.41 -7.23
CA ALA A 95 -14.56 5.08 -8.64
C ALA A 95 -13.90 6.04 -9.65
N GLY A 96 -13.58 7.28 -9.24
CA GLY A 96 -12.90 8.29 -10.06
C GLY A 96 -11.39 8.45 -9.79
N ASN A 97 -10.78 7.54 -9.02
CA ASN A 97 -9.40 7.73 -8.60
C ASN A 97 -8.43 7.65 -9.80
N PRO A 98 -7.37 8.48 -9.84
CA PRO A 98 -6.42 8.52 -10.96
C PRO A 98 -5.53 7.27 -11.08
N ASN A 99 -5.66 6.33 -10.14
CA ASN A 99 -4.93 5.07 -10.11
C ASN A 99 -5.84 3.87 -10.45
N ALA A 100 -7.02 4.10 -11.03
CA ALA A 100 -8.00 3.06 -11.31
C ALA A 100 -7.50 1.92 -12.22
N GLN A 101 -6.46 2.18 -13.03
CA GLN A 101 -5.76 1.18 -13.84
C GLN A 101 -4.92 0.18 -13.02
N ARG A 102 -4.66 0.48 -11.74
CA ARG A 102 -3.92 -0.41 -10.83
C ARG A 102 -4.90 -1.26 -10.03
N CYS A 103 -4.45 -2.46 -9.68
CA CYS A 103 -5.22 -3.33 -8.81
C CYS A 103 -5.11 -2.88 -7.35
N PRO A 104 -6.25 -2.62 -6.68
CA PRO A 104 -6.24 -2.34 -5.27
C PRO A 104 -6.08 -3.63 -4.45
N GLY A 105 -5.59 -3.47 -3.24
CA GLY A 105 -5.68 -4.49 -2.21
C GLY A 105 -7.11 -4.69 -1.73
N ALA A 106 -7.29 -5.70 -0.87
CA ALA A 106 -8.57 -5.94 -0.20
C ALA A 106 -9.01 -4.67 0.56
N PRO A 107 -10.28 -4.24 0.42
CA PRO A 107 -10.78 -3.16 1.26
C PRO A 107 -10.83 -3.62 2.71
N VAL A 108 -10.37 -2.76 3.62
CA VAL A 108 -10.48 -3.00 5.05
C VAL A 108 -11.58 -2.12 5.59
N TYR A 109 -12.57 -2.74 6.23
CA TYR A 109 -13.62 -2.04 6.98
C TYR A 109 -13.37 -2.31 8.46
N THR A 110 -13.33 -1.25 9.27
CA THR A 110 -12.99 -1.38 10.68
C THR A 110 -13.55 -0.23 11.50
N TYR A 111 -13.49 -0.38 12.81
CA TYR A 111 -13.82 0.70 13.73
C TYR A 111 -12.61 1.60 13.92
N ALA A 112 -12.86 2.89 14.11
CA ALA A 112 -11.83 3.88 14.36
C ALA A 112 -12.25 4.89 15.42
N ALA A 113 -11.25 5.58 15.94
CA ALA A 113 -11.43 6.81 16.70
C ALA A 113 -10.66 7.93 16.01
N GLN A 114 -11.12 9.16 16.16
CA GLN A 114 -10.49 10.34 15.59
C GLN A 114 -10.55 11.51 16.55
N GLN A 115 -9.48 12.29 16.60
CA GLN A 115 -9.46 13.56 17.32
C GLN A 115 -8.78 14.65 16.50
N SER A 116 -9.41 15.82 16.44
CA SER A 116 -8.88 17.01 15.76
C SER A 116 -7.96 17.81 16.67
N PHE A 117 -6.89 18.36 16.10
CA PHE A 117 -5.90 19.21 16.74
C PHE A 117 -5.74 20.53 15.98
N GLU A 118 -4.91 21.44 16.50
CA GLU A 118 -4.69 22.77 15.90
C GLU A 118 -4.02 22.70 14.53
N ASN A 119 -3.09 21.78 14.33
CA ASN A 119 -2.30 21.66 13.10
C ASN A 119 -2.37 20.24 12.50
N GLY A 120 -3.50 19.54 12.71
CA GLY A 120 -3.65 18.17 12.25
C GLY A 120 -4.74 17.40 12.98
N PHE A 121 -4.67 16.07 12.87
CA PHE A 121 -5.60 15.15 13.52
C PHE A 121 -4.95 13.80 13.76
N MET A 122 -5.48 13.02 14.69
CA MET A 122 -5.11 11.62 14.89
C MET A 122 -6.26 10.71 14.50
N VAL A 123 -5.94 9.56 13.92
CA VAL A 123 -6.89 8.45 13.66
C VAL A 123 -6.32 7.18 14.26
N TRP A 124 -7.07 6.53 15.13
CA TRP A 124 -6.80 5.18 15.60
C TRP A 124 -7.61 4.18 14.78
N SER A 125 -6.99 3.07 14.39
CA SER A 125 -7.64 2.03 13.58
C SER A 125 -7.63 0.68 14.29
N ALA A 126 -8.80 0.08 14.49
CA ALA A 126 -8.94 -1.16 15.26
C ALA A 126 -8.30 -2.38 14.59
N ASN A 127 -8.27 -2.44 13.25
CA ASN A 127 -7.66 -3.55 12.50
C ASN A 127 -6.15 -3.68 12.76
N GLU A 128 -5.46 -2.56 12.89
CA GLU A 128 -4.00 -2.48 13.00
C GLU A 128 -3.52 -2.16 14.42
N GLN A 129 -4.41 -1.66 15.29
CA GLN A 129 -4.05 -1.14 16.62
C GLN A 129 -2.99 -0.03 16.51
N LEU A 130 -3.13 0.81 15.49
CA LEU A 130 -2.24 1.93 15.21
C LEU A 130 -2.97 3.26 15.32
N ILE A 131 -2.29 4.22 15.94
CA ILE A 131 -2.60 5.65 15.93
C ILE A 131 -1.79 6.29 14.83
N THR A 132 -2.46 6.77 13.78
CA THR A 132 -1.83 7.58 12.73
C THR A 132 -2.08 9.06 13.01
N VAL A 133 -0.98 9.79 13.17
CA VAL A 133 -0.94 11.24 13.35
C VAL A 133 -0.77 11.89 11.98
N PHE A 134 -1.73 12.72 11.58
CA PHE A 134 -1.71 13.50 10.34
C PHE A 134 -1.42 14.95 10.67
N TYR A 135 -0.26 15.45 10.26
CA TYR A 135 0.13 16.85 10.41
C TYR A 135 -0.18 17.62 9.13
N GLU A 136 -0.74 18.82 9.24
CA GLU A 136 -0.98 19.71 8.08
C GLU A 136 0.30 20.36 7.52
N GLY A 137 1.42 20.20 8.23
CA GLY A 137 2.74 20.72 7.84
C GLY A 137 3.11 22.03 8.54
N GLY A 138 4.30 22.55 8.26
CA GLY A 138 4.77 23.84 8.79
C GLY A 138 5.32 23.85 10.22
N GLN A 139 4.94 22.87 11.06
CA GLN A 139 5.53 22.61 12.39
C GLN A 139 5.66 21.09 12.65
N GLY A 140 6.66 20.68 13.44
CA GLY A 140 6.89 19.26 13.77
C GLY A 140 7.78 18.50 12.77
N PRO A 141 7.60 17.17 12.60
CA PRO A 141 8.53 16.32 11.84
C PRO A 141 8.44 16.49 10.30
N CYS A 142 7.51 17.29 9.80
CA CYS A 142 7.28 17.43 8.37
C CYS A 142 8.12 18.56 7.76
N LEU A 143 9.10 18.20 6.92
CA LEU A 143 10.05 19.15 6.33
C LEU A 143 9.50 19.99 5.18
N SER A 144 8.47 19.53 4.45
CA SER A 144 8.08 20.14 3.17
C SER A 144 6.57 20.13 2.84
N GLY A 145 5.70 19.82 3.80
CA GLY A 145 4.24 19.79 3.59
C GLY A 145 3.50 18.90 4.60
N PRO A 146 2.23 18.56 4.33
CA PRO A 146 1.49 17.62 5.16
C PRO A 146 2.17 16.25 5.17
N CYS A 147 2.39 15.70 6.36
CA CYS A 147 2.98 14.39 6.53
C CYS A 147 2.28 13.61 7.65
N PHE A 148 2.49 12.30 7.71
CA PHE A 148 1.91 11.44 8.74
C PHE A 148 2.96 10.57 9.43
N ARG A 149 2.66 10.14 10.65
CA ARG A 149 3.43 9.15 11.41
C ARG A 149 2.49 8.19 12.11
N SER A 150 2.84 6.91 12.14
CA SER A 150 2.04 5.89 12.83
C SER A 150 2.75 5.42 14.09
N PHE A 151 1.97 5.25 15.15
CA PHE A 151 2.38 4.80 16.46
C PHE A 151 1.53 3.61 16.84
N ARG A 152 2.11 2.65 17.56
CA ARG A 152 1.33 1.61 18.20
C ARG A 152 0.47 2.23 19.30
N ASP A 153 -0.75 1.74 19.46
CA ASP A 153 -1.54 2.04 20.64
C ASP A 153 -1.04 1.20 21.83
N ASP A 154 -0.24 1.83 22.70
CA ASP A 154 0.32 1.23 23.91
C ASP A 154 -0.48 1.60 25.17
N PHE A 155 -1.64 2.26 25.04
CA PHE A 155 -2.52 2.53 26.17
C PHE A 155 -3.27 1.27 26.59
N HIS A 156 -3.25 0.97 27.89
CA HIS A 156 -3.97 -0.16 28.48
C HIS A 156 -5.01 0.32 29.49
N GLU A 157 -6.09 -0.44 29.64
CA GLU A 157 -7.10 -0.13 30.67
C GLU A 157 -6.46 -0.07 32.06
N GLY A 158 -6.69 1.05 32.75
CA GLY A 158 -6.07 1.35 34.06
C GLY A 158 -4.87 2.29 33.98
N ASP A 159 -4.31 2.55 32.79
CA ASP A 159 -3.31 3.60 32.60
C ASP A 159 -3.95 4.98 32.85
N PRO A 160 -3.18 5.98 33.33
CA PRO A 160 -3.68 7.35 33.45
C PRO A 160 -4.19 7.88 32.09
N GLU A 161 -5.49 8.10 32.00
CA GLU A 161 -6.11 8.60 30.76
C GLU A 161 -5.56 9.98 30.37
N SER A 162 -5.28 10.81 31.37
CA SER A 162 -4.76 12.17 31.25
C SER A 162 -3.66 12.45 32.27
N ASP A 163 -2.97 13.58 32.09
CA ASP A 163 -2.06 14.12 33.10
C ASP A 163 -2.68 15.41 33.70
N PRO A 164 -3.11 15.38 34.98
CA PRO A 164 -3.79 16.51 35.60
C PRO A 164 -2.90 17.75 35.77
N ALA A 165 -1.57 17.64 35.61
CA ALA A 165 -0.68 18.80 35.62
C ALA A 165 -0.67 19.56 34.28
N ILE A 166 -1.16 18.95 33.20
CA ILE A 166 -1.26 19.57 31.88
C ILE A 166 -2.66 20.13 31.70
N ILE A 167 -2.84 21.41 32.02
CA ILE A 167 -4.13 22.10 31.92
C ILE A 167 -4.29 22.68 30.50
N PRO A 168 -5.34 22.29 29.76
CA PRO A 168 -5.58 22.84 28.43
C PRO A 168 -6.01 24.32 28.51
N PRO A 169 -5.64 25.16 27.53
CA PRO A 169 -6.19 26.49 27.36
C PRO A 169 -7.71 26.48 27.13
N ASP A 170 -8.34 27.65 27.29
CA ASP A 170 -9.78 27.81 27.02
C ASP A 170 -10.15 27.35 25.60
N GLY A 171 -11.19 26.51 25.50
CA GLY A 171 -11.65 25.97 24.22
C GLY A 171 -10.68 24.95 23.59
N ARG A 172 -9.78 24.37 24.39
CA ARG A 172 -8.90 23.27 24.00
C ARG A 172 -9.07 22.08 24.93
N TYR A 173 -8.56 20.94 24.49
CA TYR A 173 -8.64 19.69 25.22
C TYR A 173 -7.25 19.08 25.34
N GLN A 174 -6.99 18.49 26.50
CA GLN A 174 -5.92 17.52 26.61
C GLN A 174 -6.42 16.21 25.99
N PRO A 175 -5.74 15.64 24.98
CA PRO A 175 -6.09 14.33 24.46
C PRO A 175 -5.96 13.27 25.56
N VAL A 176 -6.84 12.27 25.52
CA VAL A 176 -6.93 11.22 26.54
C VAL A 176 -6.58 9.86 25.95
N ARG A 177 -6.33 8.87 26.83
CA ARG A 177 -6.09 7.46 26.46
C ARG A 177 -4.99 7.31 25.42
N GLY A 178 -5.16 6.50 24.36
CA GLY A 178 -4.15 6.25 23.33
C GLY A 178 -3.60 7.52 22.67
N PHE A 179 -4.48 8.40 22.19
CA PHE A 179 -4.07 9.70 21.63
C PHE A 179 -3.35 10.56 22.66
N GLY A 180 -3.87 10.56 23.89
CA GLY A 180 -3.27 11.26 25.02
C GLY A 180 -1.88 10.78 25.37
N LEU A 181 -1.67 9.46 25.37
CA LEU A 181 -0.37 8.85 25.64
C LEU A 181 0.64 9.30 24.60
N VAL A 182 0.36 9.07 23.30
CA VAL A 182 1.25 9.48 22.21
C VAL A 182 1.56 10.98 22.28
N TRP A 183 0.54 11.83 22.47
CA TRP A 183 0.71 13.28 22.53
C TRP A 183 1.51 13.75 23.76
N ARG A 184 1.39 13.09 24.92
CA ARG A 184 2.15 13.47 26.13
C ARG A 184 3.58 12.97 26.11
N THR A 185 3.83 11.80 25.52
CA THR A 185 5.14 11.14 25.55
C THR A 185 6.05 11.49 24.37
N ASP A 186 5.49 11.90 23.22
CA ASP A 186 6.26 12.34 22.06
C ASP A 186 6.14 13.87 21.89
N ALA A 187 7.24 14.57 22.21
CA ALA A 187 7.29 16.02 22.12
C ALA A 187 7.17 16.54 20.68
N GLU A 188 7.60 15.78 19.67
CA GLU A 188 7.43 16.16 18.26
C GLU A 188 5.97 16.06 17.84
N VAL A 189 5.26 15.04 18.32
CA VAL A 189 3.80 14.94 18.15
C VAL A 189 3.10 16.12 18.80
N ARG A 190 3.40 16.39 20.08
CA ARG A 190 2.79 17.51 20.81
C ARG A 190 3.01 18.85 20.11
N ASN A 191 4.26 19.14 19.77
CA ASN A 191 4.63 20.42 19.17
C ASN A 191 4.12 20.53 17.72
N GLY A 192 4.07 19.41 16.99
CA GLY A 192 3.59 19.38 15.61
C GLY A 192 2.08 19.53 15.50
N LEU A 193 1.29 18.94 16.42
CA LEU A 193 -0.17 19.03 16.39
C LEU A 193 -0.75 20.23 17.15
N GLY A 194 -0.09 20.67 18.23
CA GLY A 194 -0.70 21.59 19.19
C GLY A 194 -1.76 20.91 20.06
N TRP A 195 -2.71 21.68 20.59
CA TRP A 195 -3.77 21.14 21.45
C TRP A 195 -4.90 20.49 20.64
N ALA A 196 -5.64 19.57 21.27
CA ALA A 196 -6.86 19.07 20.67
C ALA A 196 -7.94 20.18 20.65
N THR A 197 -8.66 20.28 19.54
CA THR A 197 -9.66 21.32 19.28
C THR A 197 -11.09 20.82 19.48
N ALA A 198 -11.26 19.49 19.58
CA ALA A 198 -12.52 18.83 19.89
C ALA A 198 -12.26 17.54 20.70
N PRO A 199 -13.29 17.02 21.41
CA PRO A 199 -13.25 15.66 21.95
C PRO A 199 -13.05 14.61 20.85
N GLU A 200 -12.56 13.45 21.25
CA GLU A 200 -12.48 12.27 20.39
C GLU A 200 -13.89 11.84 19.94
N THR A 201 -13.99 11.42 18.68
CA THR A 201 -15.17 10.75 18.12
C THR A 201 -14.79 9.35 17.66
N SER A 202 -15.76 8.46 17.55
CA SER A 202 -15.53 7.09 17.13
C SER A 202 -16.63 6.61 16.19
N GLY A 203 -16.29 5.67 15.30
CA GLY A 203 -17.19 5.24 14.24
C GLY A 203 -16.53 4.29 13.25
N ASP A 204 -17.30 3.88 12.26
CA ASP A 204 -16.80 3.01 11.19
C ASP A 204 -15.98 3.80 10.17
N THR A 205 -14.91 3.17 9.69
CA THR A 205 -14.03 3.66 8.63
C THR A 205 -13.74 2.56 7.61
N TRP A 206 -13.08 2.93 6.53
CA TRP A 206 -12.42 1.98 5.65
C TRP A 206 -11.07 2.50 5.19
N SER A 207 -10.19 1.57 4.81
CA SER A 207 -8.97 1.85 4.08
C SER A 207 -8.81 0.91 2.88
N GLN A 208 -8.10 1.38 1.85
CA GLN A 208 -7.76 0.56 0.70
C GLN A 208 -6.40 0.96 0.12
N SER A 209 -5.48 -0.02 0.11
CA SER A 209 -4.11 0.16 -0.35
C SER A 209 -3.93 -0.19 -1.83
N PHE A 210 -2.87 0.33 -2.44
CA PHE A 210 -2.35 -0.16 -3.73
C PHE A 210 -0.84 0.12 -3.85
N THR A 211 -0.19 -0.48 -4.84
CA THR A 211 1.22 -0.23 -5.15
C THR A 211 1.39 0.48 -6.49
N GLY A 212 2.19 1.55 -6.49
CA GLY A 212 2.66 2.20 -7.71
C GLY A 212 3.92 1.55 -8.29
N GLU A 213 4.49 2.19 -9.30
CA GLU A 213 5.79 1.81 -9.86
C GLU A 213 6.92 2.09 -8.88
N GLY A 214 7.84 1.16 -8.73
CA GLY A 214 8.98 1.25 -7.82
C GLY A 214 8.75 0.49 -6.51
N ARG A 215 9.88 0.07 -5.90
CA ARG A 215 9.91 -0.83 -4.73
C ARG A 215 9.18 -0.31 -3.51
N HIS A 216 9.19 1.00 -3.29
CA HIS A 216 8.71 1.62 -2.05
C HIS A 216 7.44 2.46 -2.24
N ASN A 217 6.88 2.46 -3.45
CA ASN A 217 5.71 3.27 -3.78
C ASN A 217 4.43 2.53 -3.40
N THR A 218 4.18 2.48 -2.09
CA THR A 218 2.93 2.00 -1.51
C THR A 218 2.07 3.19 -1.12
N TYR A 219 0.77 3.05 -1.35
CA TYR A 219 -0.23 4.08 -1.09
C TYR A 219 -1.44 3.49 -0.37
N ASN A 220 -2.17 4.33 0.34
CA ASN A 220 -3.42 3.96 0.98
C ASN A 220 -4.43 5.11 0.89
N TYR A 221 -5.69 4.77 0.63
CA TYR A 221 -6.82 5.65 0.87
C TYR A 221 -7.41 5.32 2.23
N LEU A 222 -7.78 6.33 3.01
CA LEU A 222 -8.44 6.19 4.31
C LEU A 222 -9.62 7.16 4.38
N ARG A 223 -10.81 6.69 4.75
CA ARG A 223 -11.94 7.58 5.05
C ARG A 223 -11.92 8.01 6.52
N ASP A 224 -11.76 9.30 6.76
CA ASP A 224 -11.81 9.84 8.12
C ASP A 224 -13.26 9.85 8.68
N LEU A 225 -13.42 10.07 9.98
CA LEU A 225 -14.73 10.08 10.63
C LEU A 225 -15.57 11.32 10.32
N ASN A 226 -15.02 12.29 9.57
CA ASN A 226 -15.76 13.41 8.99
C ASN A 226 -16.22 13.12 7.56
N GLY A 227 -15.93 11.93 7.02
CA GLY A 227 -16.28 11.50 5.67
C GLY A 227 -15.33 12.00 4.58
N ARG A 228 -14.20 12.63 4.94
CA ARG A 228 -13.15 13.00 4.00
C ARG A 228 -12.33 11.77 3.64
N ILE A 229 -11.83 11.70 2.41
CA ILE A 229 -10.92 10.64 1.99
C ILE A 229 -9.50 11.20 1.97
N ILE A 230 -8.59 10.51 2.63
CA ILE A 230 -7.18 10.86 2.75
C ILE A 230 -6.39 9.93 1.85
N PHE A 231 -5.57 10.48 0.97
CA PHE A 231 -4.58 9.74 0.20
C PHE A 231 -3.22 9.82 0.90
N MET A 232 -2.65 8.66 1.21
CA MET A 232 -1.40 8.50 1.93
C MET A 232 -0.33 7.89 1.01
N ALA A 233 0.85 8.51 0.96
CA ALA A 233 2.02 8.00 0.27
C ALA A 233 3.10 7.62 1.30
N TYR A 234 3.38 6.32 1.45
CA TYR A 234 4.25 5.84 2.53
C TYR A 234 5.73 6.17 2.30
N PHE A 235 6.19 6.20 1.04
CA PHE A 235 7.60 6.43 0.73
C PHE A 235 8.17 7.71 1.35
N ASN A 236 7.41 8.80 1.27
CA ASN A 236 7.76 10.11 1.82
C ASN A 236 6.87 10.51 3.01
N SER A 237 6.05 9.59 3.50
CA SER A 237 5.06 9.83 4.56
C SER A 237 4.15 11.03 4.29
N ALA A 238 3.89 11.37 3.02
CA ALA A 238 3.05 12.49 2.66
C ALA A 238 1.58 12.09 2.65
N TRP A 239 0.70 13.04 2.93
CA TRP A 239 -0.74 12.85 2.72
C TRP A 239 -1.38 14.06 2.07
N GLN A 240 -2.54 13.85 1.46
CA GLN A 240 -3.41 14.89 0.94
C GLN A 240 -4.86 14.45 1.00
N LEU A 241 -5.79 15.40 0.93
CA LEU A 241 -7.20 15.06 0.73
C LEU A 241 -7.43 14.61 -0.71
N TYR A 242 -8.19 13.52 -0.86
CA TYR A 242 -8.76 13.12 -2.13
C TYR A 242 -10.05 13.94 -2.37
N PRO A 243 -10.21 14.55 -3.57
CA PRO A 243 -11.30 15.47 -3.88
C PRO A 243 -12.68 14.81 -3.99
#